data_AF-A0A351BKD6-F1
#
_entry.id   AF-A0A351BKD6-F1
#
_cell.length_a   1.000
_cell.length_b   1.000
_cell.length_c   1.000
_cell.angle_alpha   90.00
_cell.angle_beta   90.00
_cell.angle_gamma   90.00
#
_symmetry.space_group_name_H-M   'P 1'
#
loop_
_entity.id
_entity.type
_entity.pdbx_description
1 polymer ?
#
loop_
_entity_poly.entity_id
_entity_poly.type
_entity_poly.pdbx_seq_one_letter_code
_entity_poly.pdbx_strand_id
1 'polypeptide(L)'
;MNSTDTPLSIDDLTLFSERIARLPPADVEWVGALLAEVLRARRHETDLLAMQSASEHASKENADNLNDQLAQVALDTAEWLRTLWDVGYMGAGSFRSAPRSAFPSIDLDDVRKSSLFARIRQGKHALPFPPPTRHGRPWHDVLDDTDATHQVAAEIIRDEEGRALAAIIEACAEWQVVEEPVEDRQFVVQHQGKGPRYRLHLRGADDAALRREPPALTCPLLQQERGGFHSHSLPWQRDDGSTQVVTLRAATWERAMAEAEHWLATHHPELYGQVRFIRQ
;
A
#
# COMPACT_ATOMS: atom_id res chain seq x y z
N MET A 1 -7.95 -59.63 -4.38
CA MET A 1 -8.91 -58.54 -4.14
C MET A 1 -9.85 -58.55 -5.32
N ASN A 2 -11.06 -59.07 -5.14
CA ASN A 2 -12.03 -59.23 -6.22
C ASN A 2 -12.60 -57.86 -6.60
N SER A 3 -12.79 -57.61 -7.89
CA SER A 3 -13.38 -56.38 -8.47
C SER A 3 -14.86 -56.15 -8.10
N THR A 4 -15.35 -56.76 -7.03
CA THR A 4 -16.76 -56.72 -6.58
C THR A 4 -17.04 -55.68 -5.51
N ASP A 5 -16.01 -55.05 -4.94
CA ASP A 5 -16.17 -54.03 -3.88
C ASP A 5 -16.18 -52.58 -4.40
N THR A 6 -15.94 -52.36 -5.69
CA THR A 6 -16.02 -51.00 -6.26
C THR A 6 -17.48 -50.68 -6.60
N PRO A 7 -18.07 -49.60 -6.03
CA PRO A 7 -19.42 -49.20 -6.37
C PRO A 7 -19.54 -48.88 -7.86
N LEU A 8 -20.58 -49.41 -8.50
CA LEU A 8 -20.87 -49.14 -9.92
C LEU A 8 -21.14 -47.64 -10.14
N SER A 9 -20.54 -47.08 -11.19
CA SER A 9 -20.76 -45.70 -11.60
C SER A 9 -22.18 -45.50 -12.18
N ILE A 10 -22.61 -44.25 -12.31
CA ILE A 10 -23.88 -43.92 -12.99
C ILE A 10 -23.88 -44.49 -14.41
N ASP A 11 -22.76 -44.39 -15.13
CA ASP A 11 -22.62 -44.91 -16.49
C ASP A 11 -22.78 -46.44 -16.51
N ASP A 12 -22.14 -47.15 -15.58
CA ASP A 12 -22.27 -48.61 -15.47
C ASP A 12 -23.72 -49.05 -15.17
N LEU A 13 -24.43 -48.29 -14.35
CA LEU A 13 -25.83 -48.57 -14.00
C LEU A 13 -26.79 -48.28 -15.15
N THR A 14 -26.52 -47.26 -15.97
CA THR A 14 -27.38 -46.96 -17.13
C THR A 14 -27.38 -48.09 -18.16
N LEU A 15 -26.28 -48.83 -18.29
CA LEU A 15 -26.17 -50.00 -19.18
C LEU A 15 -27.13 -51.14 -18.80
N PHE A 16 -27.63 -51.20 -17.57
CA PHE A 16 -28.61 -52.22 -17.17
C PHE A 16 -29.99 -52.01 -17.77
N SER A 17 -30.31 -50.80 -18.23
CA SER A 17 -31.61 -50.46 -18.83
C SER A 17 -31.92 -51.37 -20.04
N GLU A 18 -30.94 -51.63 -20.90
CA GLU A 18 -31.08 -52.51 -22.07
C GLU A 18 -31.28 -53.98 -21.70
N ARG A 19 -30.72 -54.40 -20.57
CA ARG A 19 -30.85 -55.77 -20.06
C ARG A 19 -32.20 -56.00 -19.38
N ILE A 20 -32.71 -54.99 -18.67
CA ILE A 20 -34.03 -55.03 -18.03
C ILE A 20 -35.14 -55.13 -19.08
N ALA A 21 -35.00 -54.45 -20.22
CA ALA A 21 -35.96 -54.52 -21.32
C ALA A 21 -36.14 -55.94 -21.92
N ARG A 22 -35.20 -56.87 -21.64
CA ARG A 22 -35.25 -58.26 -22.09
C ARG A 22 -35.78 -59.25 -21.04
N LEU A 23 -36.17 -58.76 -19.85
CA LEU A 23 -36.71 -59.60 -18.78
C LEU A 23 -38.17 -60.02 -19.06
N PRO A 24 -38.66 -61.09 -18.40
CA PRO A 24 -40.07 -61.46 -18.45
C PRO A 24 -40.98 -60.32 -17.97
N PRO A 25 -42.22 -60.20 -18.48
CA PRO A 25 -43.13 -59.10 -18.15
C PRO A 25 -43.40 -58.94 -16.65
N ALA A 26 -43.36 -60.04 -15.89
CA ALA A 26 -43.54 -60.04 -14.44
C ALA A 26 -42.40 -59.35 -13.67
N ASP A 27 -41.20 -59.26 -14.27
CA ASP A 27 -39.99 -58.76 -13.61
C ASP A 27 -39.55 -57.37 -14.10
N VAL A 28 -39.88 -57.00 -15.34
CA VAL A 28 -39.47 -55.73 -15.95
C VAL A 28 -39.89 -54.52 -15.10
N GLU A 29 -41.11 -54.53 -14.59
CA GLU A 29 -41.70 -53.37 -13.89
C GLU A 29 -40.98 -53.08 -12.56
N TRP A 30 -40.81 -54.09 -11.71
CA TRP A 30 -40.19 -53.89 -10.39
C TRP A 30 -38.67 -53.69 -10.49
N VAL A 31 -37.98 -54.39 -11.40
CA VAL A 31 -36.54 -54.22 -11.62
C VAL A 31 -36.24 -52.86 -12.24
N GLY A 32 -37.09 -52.38 -13.15
CA GLY A 32 -36.99 -51.03 -13.72
C GLY A 32 -37.17 -49.94 -12.66
N ALA A 33 -38.17 -50.07 -11.79
CA ALA A 33 -38.38 -49.15 -10.66
C ALA A 33 -37.19 -49.14 -9.69
N LEU A 34 -36.63 -50.32 -9.38
CA LEU A 34 -35.44 -50.45 -8.53
C LEU A 34 -34.23 -49.76 -9.16
N LEU A 35 -33.96 -49.96 -10.46
CA LEU A 35 -32.85 -49.30 -11.15
C LEU A 35 -33.02 -47.77 -11.15
N ALA A 36 -34.23 -47.27 -11.35
CA ALA A 36 -34.52 -45.84 -11.33
C ALA A 36 -34.21 -45.21 -9.96
N GLU A 37 -34.55 -45.89 -8.86
CA GLU A 37 -34.21 -45.44 -7.50
C GLU A 37 -32.71 -45.54 -7.23
N VAL A 38 -32.03 -46.59 -7.68
CA VAL A 38 -30.57 -46.72 -7.56
C VAL A 38 -29.86 -45.58 -8.30
N LEU A 39 -30.30 -45.25 -9.53
CA LEU A 39 -29.76 -44.11 -10.29
C LEU A 39 -30.03 -42.76 -9.60
N ARG A 40 -31.20 -42.61 -8.96
CA ARG A 40 -31.51 -41.39 -8.18
C ARG A 40 -30.61 -41.29 -6.95
N ALA A 41 -30.42 -42.38 -6.21
CA ALA A 41 -29.53 -42.42 -5.05
C ALA A 41 -28.08 -42.10 -5.43
N ARG A 42 -27.58 -42.64 -6.54
CA ARG A 42 -26.22 -42.34 -7.04
C ARG A 42 -26.03 -40.89 -7.46
N ARG A 43 -27.02 -40.29 -8.13
CA ARG A 43 -26.98 -38.85 -8.44
C ARG A 43 -26.91 -38.02 -7.17
N HIS A 44 -27.76 -38.33 -6.19
CA HIS A 44 -27.76 -37.63 -4.90
C HIS A 44 -26.42 -37.77 -4.14
N GLU A 45 -25.82 -38.97 -4.14
CA GLU A 45 -24.48 -39.19 -3.57
C GLU A 45 -23.41 -38.37 -4.29
N THR A 46 -23.46 -38.33 -5.63
CA THR A 46 -22.53 -37.53 -6.44
C THR A 46 -22.68 -36.03 -6.12
N ASP A 47 -23.92 -35.55 -6.00
CA ASP A 47 -24.20 -34.16 -5.60
C ASP A 47 -23.67 -33.86 -4.19
N LEU A 48 -23.86 -34.77 -3.23
CA LEU A 48 -23.33 -34.61 -1.87
C LEU A 48 -21.80 -34.56 -1.83
N LEU A 49 -21.13 -35.44 -2.58
CA LEU A 49 -19.67 -35.44 -2.70
C LEU A 49 -19.16 -34.17 -3.38
N ALA A 50 -19.87 -33.66 -4.39
CA ALA A 50 -19.56 -32.39 -5.03
C ALA A 50 -19.73 -31.21 -4.06
N MET A 51 -20.80 -31.19 -3.26
CA MET A 51 -21.02 -30.17 -2.23
C MET A 51 -19.95 -30.20 -1.13
N GLN A 52 -19.54 -31.39 -0.67
CA GLN A 52 -18.46 -31.56 0.29
C GLN A 52 -17.13 -31.05 -0.29
N SER A 53 -16.79 -31.46 -1.52
CA SER A 53 -15.58 -31.01 -2.21
C SER A 53 -15.55 -29.49 -2.37
N ALA A 54 -16.68 -28.87 -2.75
CA ALA A 54 -16.82 -27.42 -2.85
C ALA A 54 -16.66 -26.72 -1.48
N SER A 55 -17.22 -27.30 -0.41
CA SER A 55 -17.06 -26.77 0.96
C SER A 55 -15.62 -26.85 1.45
N GLU A 56 -14.91 -27.94 1.16
CA GLU A 56 -13.49 -28.11 1.49
C GLU A 56 -12.62 -27.12 0.72
N HIS A 57 -12.89 -26.92 -0.57
CA HIS A 57 -12.19 -25.94 -1.40
C HIS A 57 -12.41 -24.51 -0.86
N ALA A 58 -13.65 -24.13 -0.57
CA ALA A 58 -13.96 -22.82 0.02
C ALA A 58 -13.28 -22.62 1.40
N SER A 59 -13.22 -23.67 2.22
CA SER A 59 -12.54 -23.62 3.52
C SER A 59 -11.03 -23.43 3.36
N LYS A 60 -10.42 -24.11 2.39
CA LYS A 60 -9.00 -23.99 2.06
C LYS A 60 -8.66 -22.61 1.50
N GLU A 61 -9.44 -22.10 0.54
CA GLU A 61 -9.27 -20.74 0.00
C GLU A 61 -9.37 -19.67 1.09
N ASN A 62 -10.30 -19.83 2.04
CA ASN A 62 -10.41 -18.92 3.19
C ASN A 62 -9.19 -19.00 4.13
N ALA A 63 -8.67 -20.20 4.37
CA ALA A 63 -7.47 -20.40 5.20
C ALA A 63 -6.23 -19.80 4.54
N ASP A 64 -6.06 -20.00 3.23
CA ASP A 64 -4.97 -19.44 2.44
C ASP A 64 -5.05 -17.89 2.43
N ASN A 65 -6.24 -17.32 2.23
CA ASN A 65 -6.46 -15.87 2.32
C ASN A 65 -6.15 -15.31 3.73
N LEU A 66 -6.55 -16.01 4.80
CA LEU A 66 -6.19 -15.61 6.17
C LEU A 66 -4.68 -15.64 6.38
N ASN A 67 -4.00 -16.67 5.88
CA ASN A 67 -2.56 -16.81 5.98
C ASN A 67 -1.83 -15.69 5.23
N ASP A 68 -2.29 -15.33 4.02
CA ASP A 68 -1.78 -14.20 3.25
C ASP A 68 -2.01 -12.86 3.97
N GLN A 69 -3.18 -12.66 4.59
CA GLN A 69 -3.46 -11.48 5.41
C GLN A 69 -2.54 -11.38 6.63
N LEU A 70 -2.29 -12.49 7.33
CA LEU A 70 -1.35 -12.55 8.45
C LEU A 70 0.08 -12.27 8.00
N ALA A 71 0.51 -12.82 6.86
CA ALA A 71 1.81 -12.54 6.28
C ALA A 71 1.96 -11.06 5.94
N GLN A 72 0.94 -10.43 5.34
CA GLN A 72 0.96 -8.99 5.06
C GLN A 72 1.03 -8.15 6.34
N VAL A 73 0.26 -8.50 7.38
CA VAL A 73 0.33 -7.81 8.68
C VAL A 73 1.72 -7.93 9.31
N ALA A 74 2.36 -9.10 9.21
CA ALA A 74 3.73 -9.29 9.70
C ALA A 74 4.74 -8.41 8.94
N LEU A 75 4.62 -8.32 7.61
CA LEU A 75 5.45 -7.45 6.78
C LEU A 75 5.24 -5.97 7.11
N ASP A 76 3.99 -5.53 7.23
CA ASP A 76 3.64 -4.15 7.58
C ASP A 76 4.17 -3.77 8.96
N THR A 77 4.08 -4.70 9.92
CA THR A 77 4.62 -4.53 11.27
C THR A 77 6.13 -4.43 11.23
N ALA A 78 6.81 -5.25 10.42
CA ALA A 78 8.26 -5.17 10.27
C ALA A 78 8.71 -3.84 9.66
N GLU A 79 8.00 -3.33 8.64
CA GLU A 79 8.28 -2.01 8.07
C GLU A 79 8.05 -0.90 9.11
N TRP A 80 6.96 -0.97 9.87
CA TRP A 80 6.66 -0.01 10.92
C TRP A 80 7.73 0.04 12.01
N LEU A 81 8.13 -1.11 12.56
CA LEU A 81 9.15 -1.20 13.59
C LEU A 81 10.52 -0.74 13.08
N ARG A 82 10.85 -1.04 11.82
CA ARG A 82 12.09 -0.57 11.18
C ARG A 82 12.11 0.96 11.06
N THR A 83 11.04 1.57 10.54
CA THR A 83 10.94 3.03 10.43
C THR A 83 10.95 3.70 11.80
N LEU A 84 10.30 3.10 12.79
CA LEU A 84 10.33 3.57 14.17
C LEU A 84 11.75 3.58 14.73
N TRP A 85 12.53 2.53 14.45
CA TRP A 85 13.93 2.44 14.87
C TRP A 85 14.83 3.46 14.19
N ASP A 86 14.66 3.63 12.87
CA ASP A 86 15.53 4.48 12.05
C ASP A 86 15.20 5.98 12.16
N VAL A 87 13.91 6.32 12.30
CA VAL A 87 13.40 7.70 12.21
C VAL A 87 12.82 8.19 13.56
N GLY A 88 12.49 7.29 14.49
CA GLY A 88 12.03 7.66 15.84
C GLY A 88 10.59 8.21 15.90
N TYR A 89 9.76 7.92 14.90
CA TYR A 89 8.44 8.54 14.74
C TYR A 89 7.31 7.50 14.77
N MET A 90 6.34 7.68 15.68
CA MET A 90 5.27 6.70 15.96
C MET A 90 3.87 7.04 15.43
N GLY A 91 3.58 8.26 14.98
CA GLY A 91 2.20 8.58 14.57
C GLY A 91 1.29 9.16 15.67
N ALA A 92 1.68 9.08 16.95
CA ALA A 92 0.75 9.31 18.06
C ALA A 92 1.37 10.10 19.23
N GLY A 93 1.63 11.40 19.05
CA GLY A 93 1.78 12.39 20.14
C GLY A 93 2.79 12.14 21.28
N SER A 94 3.52 11.04 21.27
CA SER A 94 4.43 10.62 22.33
C SER A 94 5.66 9.98 21.70
N PHE A 95 6.80 10.30 22.28
CA PHE A 95 8.15 9.86 21.95
C PHE A 95 8.81 10.55 20.76
N ARG A 96 9.47 11.68 21.06
CA ARG A 96 10.72 12.08 20.38
C ARG A 96 11.88 11.27 20.97
N SER A 97 11.82 9.94 20.94
CA SER A 97 13.01 9.15 21.27
C SER A 97 14.03 9.38 20.17
N ALA A 98 15.23 9.84 20.53
CA ALA A 98 16.31 10.00 19.55
C ALA A 98 16.53 8.65 18.84
N PRO A 99 16.66 8.63 17.49
CA PRO A 99 16.91 7.41 16.73
C PRO A 99 18.03 6.60 17.39
N ARG A 100 17.83 5.29 17.52
CA ARG A 100 18.87 4.33 17.97
C ARG A 100 19.33 4.45 19.43
N SER A 101 18.60 5.15 20.32
CA SER A 101 18.98 5.30 21.74
C SER A 101 18.39 4.23 22.67
N ALA A 102 17.13 3.84 22.47
CA ALA A 102 16.47 2.68 23.10
C ALA A 102 15.18 2.33 22.32
N PHE A 103 14.83 1.05 22.22
CA PHE A 103 13.54 0.66 21.63
C PHE A 103 12.43 0.97 22.65
N PRO A 104 11.42 1.78 22.30
CA PRO A 104 10.36 2.12 23.24
C PRO A 104 9.50 0.88 23.57
N SER A 105 8.92 0.84 24.77
CA SER A 105 7.81 -0.07 25.05
C SER A 105 6.62 0.33 24.17
N ILE A 106 6.10 -0.60 23.38
CA ILE A 106 4.96 -0.38 22.49
C ILE A 106 3.74 -1.05 23.10
N ASP A 107 2.70 -0.26 23.41
CA ASP A 107 1.43 -0.76 23.89
C ASP A 107 0.40 -0.92 22.74
N LEU A 108 -0.70 -1.63 23.00
CA LEU A 108 -1.78 -1.83 22.03
C LEU A 108 -2.36 -0.51 21.50
N ASP A 109 -2.42 0.51 22.35
CA ASP A 109 -2.93 1.83 22.00
C ASP A 109 -2.00 2.58 21.04
N ASP A 110 -0.68 2.36 21.13
CA ASP A 110 0.30 2.93 20.22
C ASP A 110 0.11 2.36 18.82
N VAL A 111 -0.10 1.04 18.71
CA VAL A 111 -0.39 0.37 17.43
C VAL A 111 -1.69 0.92 16.82
N ARG A 112 -2.76 1.02 17.63
CA ARG A 112 -4.09 1.46 17.16
C ARG A 112 -4.13 2.92 16.73
N LYS A 113 -3.37 3.79 17.40
CA LYS A 113 -3.33 5.24 17.12
C LYS A 113 -2.19 5.62 16.17
N SER A 114 -1.33 4.68 15.77
CA SER A 114 -0.23 4.95 14.87
C SER A 114 -0.72 5.31 13.47
N SER A 115 -0.63 6.60 13.12
CA SER A 115 -0.89 7.06 11.76
C SER A 115 0.09 6.46 10.75
N LEU A 116 1.33 6.15 11.15
CA LEU A 116 2.32 5.47 10.32
C LEU A 116 1.91 4.04 10.02
N PHE A 117 1.48 3.28 11.03
CA PHE A 117 1.03 1.91 10.81
C PHE A 117 -0.25 1.88 9.94
N ALA A 118 -1.20 2.79 10.19
CA ALA A 118 -2.37 2.94 9.34
C ALA A 118 -2.03 3.26 7.88
N ARG A 119 -1.00 4.09 7.64
CA ARG A 119 -0.47 4.39 6.31
C ARG A 119 0.12 3.14 5.64
N ILE A 120 0.97 2.39 6.33
CA ILE A 120 1.59 1.16 5.79
C ILE A 120 0.51 0.11 5.46
N ARG A 121 -0.49 -0.04 6.33
CA ARG A 121 -1.67 -0.90 6.11
C ARG A 121 -2.49 -0.54 4.87
N GLN A 122 -2.41 0.71 4.40
CA GLN A 122 -3.02 1.17 3.14
C GLN A 122 -2.12 0.91 1.92
N GLY A 123 -0.97 0.24 2.09
CA GLY A 123 0.02 0.00 1.05
C GLY A 123 0.90 1.23 0.73
N LYS A 124 0.81 2.30 1.53
CA LYS A 124 1.62 3.51 1.33
C LYS A 124 2.96 3.36 2.04
N HIS A 125 4.03 3.74 1.37
CA HIS A 125 5.38 3.65 1.92
C HIS A 125 5.59 4.55 3.15
N ALA A 126 6.34 4.02 4.11
CA ALA A 126 6.89 4.81 5.19
C ALA A 126 7.92 5.82 4.62
N LEU A 127 7.78 7.09 4.99
CA LEU A 127 8.77 8.11 4.64
C LEU A 127 10.02 7.92 5.50
N PRO A 128 11.23 8.07 4.92
CA PRO A 128 12.50 8.00 5.66
C PRO A 128 12.78 9.28 6.49
N PHE A 129 11.79 10.16 6.64
CA PHE A 129 11.83 11.36 7.44
C PHE A 129 10.46 11.61 8.08
N PRO A 130 10.39 12.31 9.23
CA PRO A 130 9.14 12.57 9.90
C PRO A 130 8.24 13.48 9.04
N PRO A 131 6.93 13.17 8.91
CA PRO A 131 5.99 14.05 8.24
C PRO A 131 5.75 15.34 9.05
N PRO A 132 5.15 16.38 8.44
CA PRO A 132 4.65 17.52 9.20
C PRO A 132 3.68 17.10 10.31
N THR A 133 3.54 17.95 11.32
CA THR A 133 2.57 17.72 12.41
C THR A 133 1.50 18.81 12.47
N ARG A 134 0.30 18.41 12.90
CA ARG A 134 -0.84 19.24 13.27
C ARG A 134 -1.12 18.99 14.74
N HIS A 135 -0.85 19.98 15.58
CA HIS A 135 -0.96 19.90 17.05
C HIS A 135 -0.22 18.69 17.65
N GLY A 136 1.02 18.47 17.20
CA GLY A 136 1.87 17.36 17.66
C GLY A 136 1.45 15.97 17.15
N ARG A 137 0.39 15.89 16.35
CA ARG A 137 0.01 14.67 15.65
C ARG A 137 0.41 14.73 14.19
N PRO A 138 0.71 13.60 13.57
CA PRO A 138 1.30 13.66 12.25
C PRO A 138 0.26 13.84 11.17
N TRP A 139 0.62 14.63 10.17
CA TRP A 139 -0.32 15.14 9.20
C TRP A 139 0.00 14.57 7.83
N HIS A 140 -0.35 13.30 7.61
CA HIS A 140 -0.08 12.64 6.32
C HIS A 140 -0.94 13.17 5.18
N ASP A 141 -2.16 13.65 5.47
CA ASP A 141 -3.08 14.18 4.47
C ASP A 141 -2.44 15.35 3.69
N VAL A 142 -1.65 16.19 4.36
CA VAL A 142 -0.93 17.31 3.70
C VAL A 142 0.11 16.82 2.69
N LEU A 143 0.61 15.59 2.85
CA LEU A 143 1.60 14.98 1.94
C LEU A 143 0.92 14.26 0.77
N ASP A 144 -0.18 13.56 1.07
CA ASP A 144 -0.87 12.69 0.12
C ASP A 144 -1.81 13.46 -0.83
N ASP A 145 -2.52 14.48 -0.32
CA ASP A 145 -3.49 15.23 -1.12
C ASP A 145 -2.81 16.35 -1.91
N THR A 146 -2.32 16.03 -3.11
CA THR A 146 -1.53 16.96 -3.94
C THR A 146 -2.30 18.21 -4.38
N ASP A 147 -3.61 18.10 -4.54
CA ASP A 147 -4.46 19.20 -5.05
C ASP A 147 -5.27 19.89 -3.94
N ALA A 148 -5.21 19.39 -2.71
CA ALA A 148 -5.96 19.96 -1.61
C ALA A 148 -5.37 21.32 -1.18
N THR A 149 -6.27 22.21 -0.79
CA THR A 149 -5.92 23.44 -0.07
C THR A 149 -6.39 23.28 1.37
N HIS A 150 -5.45 23.27 2.31
CA HIS A 150 -5.73 23.13 3.72
C HIS A 150 -5.87 24.51 4.36
N GLN A 151 -6.94 24.73 5.10
CA GLN A 151 -7.03 25.90 5.98
C GLN A 151 -6.26 25.61 7.26
N VAL A 152 -5.35 26.51 7.61
CA VAL A 152 -4.40 26.33 8.70
C VAL A 152 -4.26 27.58 9.57
N ALA A 153 -3.96 27.36 10.85
CA ALA A 153 -3.39 28.41 11.68
C ALA A 153 -1.91 28.61 11.33
N ALA A 154 -1.47 29.82 10.96
CA ALA A 154 -0.07 30.06 10.61
C ALA A 154 0.47 31.43 11.04
N GLU A 155 1.72 31.44 11.50
CA GLU A 155 2.50 32.63 11.87
C GLU A 155 3.88 32.60 11.18
N ILE A 156 4.35 33.74 10.69
CA ILE A 156 5.68 33.88 10.08
C ILE A 156 6.68 34.44 11.09
N ILE A 157 7.80 33.75 11.24
CA ILE A 157 8.93 34.18 12.05
C ILE A 157 9.92 34.90 11.13
N ARG A 158 10.25 36.15 11.49
CA ARG A 158 11.20 36.99 10.76
C ARG A 158 12.51 37.14 11.56
N ASP A 159 13.62 37.35 10.84
CA ASP A 159 14.92 37.68 11.44
C ASP A 159 15.02 39.17 11.86
N GLU A 160 16.18 39.56 12.39
CA GLU A 160 16.45 40.94 12.82
C GLU A 160 16.44 41.94 11.64
N GLU A 161 16.72 41.46 10.42
CA GLU A 161 16.65 42.24 9.19
C GLU A 161 15.24 42.27 8.57
N GLY A 162 14.27 41.60 9.18
CA GLY A 162 12.88 41.54 8.75
C GLY A 162 12.58 40.51 7.65
N ARG A 163 13.51 39.63 7.29
CA ARG A 163 13.32 38.56 6.29
C ARG A 163 12.58 37.38 6.91
N ALA A 164 11.66 36.77 6.17
CA ALA A 164 10.96 35.58 6.63
C ALA A 164 11.91 34.36 6.66
N LEU A 165 12.07 33.74 7.83
CA LEU A 165 13.00 32.63 8.05
C LEU A 165 12.29 31.31 8.31
N ALA A 166 11.22 31.33 9.11
CA ALA A 166 10.46 30.15 9.49
C ALA A 166 8.97 30.45 9.58
N ALA A 167 8.17 29.39 9.69
CA ALA A 167 6.74 29.49 9.96
C ALA A 167 6.35 28.54 11.09
N ILE A 168 5.37 28.95 11.89
CA ILE A 168 4.64 28.06 12.78
C ILE A 168 3.32 27.75 12.10
N ILE A 169 3.08 26.50 11.72
CA ILE A 169 1.84 26.08 11.06
C ILE A 169 1.20 25.01 11.92
N GLU A 170 -0.06 25.20 12.33
CA GLU A 170 -0.83 24.22 13.11
C GLU A 170 -0.08 23.74 14.38
N ALA A 171 0.56 24.68 15.07
CA ALA A 171 1.44 24.45 16.23
C ALA A 171 2.69 23.58 15.94
N CYS A 172 3.11 23.46 14.68
CA CYS A 172 4.38 22.89 14.28
C CYS A 172 5.35 24.01 13.88
N ALA A 173 6.46 24.15 14.61
CA ALA A 173 7.49 25.19 14.38
C ALA A 173 8.64 24.71 13.47
N GLU A 174 8.48 23.56 12.83
CA GLU A 174 9.54 22.91 12.04
C GLU A 174 9.48 23.30 10.55
N TRP A 175 8.67 24.30 10.19
CA TRP A 175 8.55 24.80 8.82
C TRP A 175 9.57 25.91 8.54
N GLN A 176 10.29 25.75 7.44
CA GLN A 176 11.27 26.72 6.96
C GLN A 176 10.68 27.50 5.79
N VAL A 177 10.92 28.81 5.74
CA VAL A 177 10.57 29.63 4.58
C VAL A 177 11.70 29.48 3.56
N VAL A 178 11.37 28.97 2.37
CA VAL A 178 12.31 28.72 1.27
C VAL A 178 12.31 29.91 0.30
N GLU A 179 11.15 30.50 0.05
CA GLU A 179 11.00 31.64 -0.85
C GLU A 179 9.94 32.61 -0.30
N GLU A 180 10.24 33.91 -0.37
CA GLU A 180 9.29 35.00 -0.10
C GLU A 180 8.99 35.69 -1.46
N PRO A 181 8.00 35.20 -2.23
CA PRO A 181 7.60 35.86 -3.47
C PRO A 181 7.19 37.31 -3.22
N VAL A 182 7.35 38.16 -4.23
CA VAL A 182 7.19 39.63 -4.15
C VAL A 182 5.78 40.07 -3.73
N GLU A 183 4.79 39.18 -3.79
CA GLU A 183 3.45 39.42 -3.26
C GLU A 183 3.43 39.31 -1.74
N ASP A 184 3.22 40.44 -1.08
CA ASP A 184 3.06 40.54 0.36
C ASP A 184 2.01 39.53 0.84
N ARG A 185 2.41 38.64 1.76
CA ARG A 185 1.60 37.53 2.36
C ARG A 185 1.59 36.18 1.64
N GLN A 186 2.45 35.95 0.65
CA GLN A 186 2.70 34.60 0.13
C GLN A 186 4.10 34.13 0.47
N PHE A 187 4.22 32.86 0.88
CA PHE A 187 5.48 32.24 1.25
C PHE A 187 5.53 30.82 0.67
N VAL A 188 6.71 30.39 0.24
CA VAL A 188 6.97 28.97 -0.03
C VAL A 188 7.65 28.39 1.20
N VAL A 189 7.05 27.36 1.78
CA VAL A 189 7.53 26.70 2.99
C VAL A 189 7.84 25.23 2.74
N GLN A 190 8.77 24.69 3.52
CA GLN A 190 9.16 23.28 3.50
C GLN A 190 9.40 22.79 4.93
N HIS A 191 8.87 21.61 5.28
CA HIS A 191 8.99 21.06 6.62
C HIS A 191 10.38 20.45 6.84
N GLN A 192 11.15 20.98 7.80
CA GLN A 192 12.53 20.59 8.09
C GLN A 192 13.48 20.59 6.88
N GLY A 193 13.17 21.37 5.84
CA GLY A 193 13.93 21.34 4.57
C GLY A 193 13.81 20.00 3.82
N LYS A 194 12.78 19.19 4.13
CA LYS A 194 12.53 17.89 3.53
C LYS A 194 11.12 17.81 2.95
N GLY A 195 10.94 16.93 1.98
CA GLY A 195 9.66 16.65 1.38
C GLY A 195 9.18 17.73 0.40
N PRO A 196 7.87 17.72 0.08
CA PRO A 196 7.30 18.66 -0.87
C PRO A 196 7.39 20.10 -0.36
N ARG A 197 7.38 21.05 -1.29
CA ARG A 197 7.21 22.47 -0.98
C ARG A 197 5.73 22.81 -0.99
N TYR A 198 5.37 23.82 -0.19
CA TYR A 198 4.01 24.29 -0.05
C TYR A 198 3.96 25.79 -0.18
N ARG A 199 2.95 26.30 -0.89
CA ARG A 199 2.60 27.71 -0.88
C ARG A 199 1.66 27.98 0.29
N LEU A 200 2.11 28.86 1.17
CA LEU A 200 1.37 29.39 2.31
C LEU A 200 0.89 30.80 1.96
N HIS A 201 -0.41 31.04 2.08
CA HIS A 201 -1.03 32.34 1.84
C HIS A 201 -1.75 32.82 3.09
N LEU A 202 -1.28 33.91 3.70
CA LEU A 202 -1.88 34.48 4.90
C LEU A 202 -3.13 35.31 4.55
N ARG A 203 -4.29 34.93 5.10
CA ARG A 203 -5.59 35.57 4.86
C ARG A 203 -6.01 36.50 6.00
N GLY A 204 -5.50 36.28 7.20
CA GLY A 204 -5.79 37.07 8.40
C GLY A 204 -4.66 37.01 9.43
N ALA A 205 -4.95 37.36 10.68
CA ALA A 205 -3.96 37.37 11.77
C ALA A 205 -3.37 35.98 12.03
N ASP A 206 -4.23 34.95 12.04
CA ASP A 206 -3.80 33.55 12.22
C ASP A 206 -4.33 32.61 11.13
N ASP A 207 -5.23 33.08 10.24
CA ASP A 207 -5.83 32.22 9.21
C ASP A 207 -5.01 32.24 7.91
N ALA A 208 -4.68 31.05 7.42
CA ALA A 208 -3.90 30.88 6.21
C ALA A 208 -4.35 29.67 5.39
N ALA A 209 -4.03 29.69 4.10
CA ALA A 209 -4.22 28.57 3.20
C ALA A 209 -2.86 27.96 2.84
N LEU A 210 -2.73 26.65 3.04
CA LEU A 210 -1.56 25.85 2.68
C LEU A 210 -1.91 24.94 1.51
N ARG A 211 -1.13 25.02 0.43
CA ARG A 211 -1.31 24.17 -0.75
C ARG A 211 0.04 23.64 -1.21
N ARG A 212 0.10 22.38 -1.64
CA ARG A 212 1.32 21.79 -2.19
C ARG A 212 1.68 22.43 -3.54
N GLU A 213 2.96 22.74 -3.73
CA GLU A 213 3.47 23.18 -5.02
C GLU A 213 3.59 21.99 -5.98
N PRO A 214 3.30 22.18 -7.29
CA PRO A 214 3.57 21.16 -8.27
C PRO A 214 5.09 20.88 -8.37
N PRO A 215 5.50 19.67 -8.79
CA PRO A 215 6.90 19.36 -9.00
C PRO A 215 7.57 20.35 -9.96
N ALA A 216 8.60 21.03 -9.50
CA ALA A 216 9.35 22.02 -10.29
C ALA A 216 10.40 21.35 -11.20
N LEU A 217 10.89 20.18 -10.81
CA LEU A 217 11.94 19.45 -11.51
C LEU A 217 11.35 18.30 -12.32
N THR A 218 12.01 17.97 -13.43
CA THR A 218 11.66 16.79 -14.24
C THR A 218 12.89 15.90 -14.39
N CYS A 219 12.72 14.61 -14.14
CA CYS A 219 13.79 13.62 -14.26
C CYS A 219 13.34 12.45 -15.15
N PRO A 220 14.08 12.10 -16.20
CA PRO A 220 13.73 10.96 -17.03
C PRO A 220 14.05 9.65 -16.32
N LEU A 221 13.19 8.64 -16.48
CA LEU A 221 13.52 7.25 -16.18
C LEU A 221 13.80 6.52 -17.49
N LEU A 222 14.94 5.84 -17.53
CA LEU A 222 15.38 5.08 -18.68
C LEU A 222 14.81 3.67 -18.61
N GLN A 223 14.11 3.26 -19.66
CA GLN A 223 13.68 1.87 -19.83
C GLN A 223 14.60 1.15 -20.82
N GLN A 224 15.11 0.00 -20.43
CA GLN A 224 15.90 -0.88 -21.30
C GLN A 224 15.22 -2.24 -21.39
N GLU A 225 15.14 -2.79 -22.61
CA GLU A 225 14.64 -4.13 -22.86
C GLU A 225 15.80 -5.07 -23.22
N ARG A 226 15.92 -6.18 -22.50
CA ARG A 226 16.89 -7.25 -22.79
C ARG A 226 16.24 -8.61 -22.60
N GLY A 227 16.16 -9.38 -23.69
CA GLY A 227 15.66 -10.76 -23.66
C GLY A 227 14.19 -10.87 -23.21
N GLY A 228 13.35 -9.89 -23.53
CA GLY A 228 11.93 -9.84 -23.13
C GLY A 228 11.68 -9.34 -21.71
N PHE A 229 12.73 -8.95 -20.98
CA PHE A 229 12.61 -8.33 -19.66
C PHE A 229 12.86 -6.82 -19.74
N HIS A 230 12.03 -6.06 -19.04
CA HIS A 230 12.22 -4.63 -18.87
C HIS A 230 13.03 -4.35 -17.61
N SER A 231 14.06 -3.53 -17.74
CA SER A 231 14.82 -2.96 -16.63
C SER A 231 14.70 -1.43 -16.66
N HIS A 232 14.58 -0.82 -15.49
CA HIS A 232 14.42 0.61 -15.34
C HIS A 232 15.61 1.20 -14.56
N SER A 233 16.05 2.38 -14.96
CA SER A 233 17.15 3.08 -14.30
C SER A 233 16.87 4.58 -14.17
N LEU A 234 17.31 5.16 -13.07
CA LEU A 234 17.24 6.58 -12.77
C LEU A 234 18.62 7.24 -13.02
N PRO A 235 18.80 8.01 -14.10
CA PRO A 235 19.94 8.90 -14.27
C PRO A 235 19.81 10.10 -13.33
N TRP A 236 20.70 10.21 -12.36
CA TRP A 236 20.70 11.29 -11.37
C TRP A 236 21.95 12.16 -11.53
N GLN A 237 21.77 13.47 -11.65
CA GLN A 237 22.88 14.42 -11.65
C GLN A 237 23.30 14.68 -10.21
N ARG A 238 24.58 14.45 -9.91
CA ARG A 238 25.20 14.78 -8.63
C ARG A 238 25.66 16.24 -8.62
N ASP A 239 25.91 16.74 -7.42
CA ASP A 239 26.40 18.11 -7.20
C ASP A 239 27.77 18.38 -7.85
N ASP A 240 28.57 17.34 -8.08
CA ASP A 240 29.86 17.40 -8.78
C ASP A 240 29.71 17.46 -10.33
N GLY A 241 28.47 17.49 -10.83
CA GLY A 241 28.16 17.48 -12.26
C GLY A 241 28.25 16.11 -12.93
N SER A 242 28.56 15.05 -12.19
CA SER A 242 28.57 13.68 -12.71
C SER A 242 27.18 13.05 -12.68
N THR A 243 26.89 12.19 -13.66
CA THR A 243 25.63 11.44 -13.69
C THR A 243 25.80 10.05 -13.09
N GLN A 244 25.09 9.77 -12.00
CA GLN A 244 24.95 8.43 -11.44
C GLN A 244 23.75 7.73 -12.07
N VAL A 245 23.94 6.52 -12.58
CA VAL A 245 22.82 5.67 -13.02
C VAL A 245 22.44 4.73 -11.89
N VAL A 246 21.24 4.91 -11.33
CA VAL A 246 20.70 4.07 -10.25
C VAL A 246 19.78 3.03 -10.86
N THR A 247 20.10 1.74 -10.66
CA THR A 247 19.24 0.65 -11.10
C THR A 247 18.02 0.53 -10.19
N LEU A 248 16.82 0.53 -10.79
CA LEU A 248 15.56 0.41 -10.05
C LEU A 248 15.10 -1.05 -10.05
N ARG A 249 14.73 -1.56 -8.87
CA ARG A 249 14.24 -2.94 -8.69
C ARG A 249 12.77 -3.05 -9.11
N ALA A 250 12.51 -2.85 -10.39
CA ALA A 250 11.16 -2.78 -10.94
C ALA A 250 11.06 -3.35 -12.36
N ALA A 251 10.04 -4.17 -12.58
CA ALA A 251 9.69 -4.74 -13.89
C ALA A 251 8.58 -3.94 -14.62
N THR A 252 7.81 -3.13 -13.90
CA THR A 252 6.76 -2.26 -14.44
C THR A 252 7.09 -0.79 -14.23
N TRP A 253 6.46 0.08 -15.02
CA TRP A 253 6.65 1.53 -14.93
C TRP A 253 6.18 2.10 -13.59
N GLU A 254 5.00 1.69 -13.09
CA GLU A 254 4.50 2.18 -11.80
C GLU A 254 5.44 1.80 -10.66
N ARG A 255 5.99 0.58 -10.69
CA ARG A 255 6.94 0.13 -9.68
C ARG A 255 8.28 0.85 -9.79
N ALA A 256 8.71 1.20 -11.00
CA ALA A 256 9.93 1.98 -11.23
C ALA A 256 9.79 3.39 -10.66
N MET A 257 8.65 4.04 -10.87
CA MET A 257 8.35 5.33 -10.25
C MET A 257 8.39 5.24 -8.72
N ALA A 258 7.72 4.25 -8.12
CA ALA A 258 7.71 4.08 -6.67
C ALA A 258 9.12 3.84 -6.09
N GLU A 259 9.97 3.03 -6.74
CA GLU A 259 11.36 2.81 -6.31
C GLU A 259 12.20 4.09 -6.49
N ALA A 260 11.98 4.87 -7.55
CA ALA A 260 12.67 6.14 -7.77
C ALA A 260 12.27 7.20 -6.73
N GLU A 261 10.97 7.30 -6.40
CA GLU A 261 10.46 8.15 -5.32
C GLU A 261 11.05 7.75 -3.96
N HIS A 262 11.12 6.44 -3.67
CA HIS A 262 11.72 5.94 -2.44
C HIS A 262 13.22 6.24 -2.37
N TRP A 263 13.94 6.07 -3.48
CA TRP A 263 15.35 6.41 -3.58
C TRP A 263 15.59 7.90 -3.32
N LEU A 264 14.78 8.78 -3.95
CA LEU A 264 14.80 10.22 -3.69
C LEU A 264 14.54 10.55 -2.23
N ALA A 265 13.49 9.98 -1.64
CA ALA A 265 13.16 10.23 -0.24
C ALA A 265 14.33 9.89 0.69
N THR A 266 15.11 8.86 0.35
CA THR A 266 16.22 8.35 1.17
C THR A 266 17.51 9.14 1.00
N HIS A 267 17.85 9.53 -0.24
CA HIS A 267 19.16 10.14 -0.56
C HIS A 267 19.10 11.65 -0.75
N HIS A 268 17.96 12.16 -1.20
CA HIS A 268 17.70 13.56 -1.51
C HIS A 268 16.34 13.99 -0.93
N PRO A 269 16.12 13.84 0.40
CA PRO A 269 14.84 14.15 1.02
C PRO A 269 14.40 15.60 0.78
N GLU A 270 15.32 16.52 0.59
CA GLU A 270 15.10 17.93 0.24
C GLU A 270 14.44 18.15 -1.13
N LEU A 271 14.48 17.15 -2.01
CA LEU A 271 13.85 17.18 -3.34
C LEU A 271 12.62 16.24 -3.45
N TYR A 272 12.31 15.48 -2.39
CA TYR A 272 11.18 14.56 -2.41
C TYR A 272 9.87 15.29 -2.71
N GLY A 273 9.10 14.77 -3.67
CA GLY A 273 7.83 15.37 -4.09
C GLY A 273 7.94 16.65 -4.92
N GLN A 274 9.17 17.08 -5.26
CA GLN A 274 9.47 18.21 -6.17
C GLN A 274 9.95 17.74 -7.55
N VAL A 275 10.21 16.44 -7.71
CA VAL A 275 10.63 15.82 -8.97
C VAL A 275 9.46 15.08 -9.61
N ARG A 276 9.18 15.37 -10.88
CA ARG A 276 8.28 14.60 -11.73
C ARG A 276 9.08 13.63 -12.59
N PHE A 277 8.76 12.35 -12.52
CA PHE A 277 9.37 11.34 -13.38
C PHE A 277 8.66 11.27 -14.74
N ILE A 278 9.43 11.27 -15.81
CA ILE A 278 8.92 11.12 -17.18
C ILE A 278 9.55 9.91 -17.86
N ARG A 279 8.78 9.26 -18.73
CA ARG A 279 9.28 8.15 -19.53
C ARG A 279 10.15 8.68 -20.66
N GLN A 280 11.33 8.07 -20.84
CA GLN A 280 12.23 8.34 -21.95
C GLN A 280 12.38 7.10 -22.83
#